data_AF-A0A3L7XDJ4-F1
#
_entry.id   AF-A0A3L7XDJ4-F1
#
_cell.length_a   1.000
_cell.length_b   1.000
_cell.length_c   1.000
_cell.angle_alpha   90.00
_cell.angle_beta   90.00
_cell.angle_gamma   90.00
#
_symmetry.space_group_name_H-M   'P 1'
#
loop_
_entity.id
_entity.type
_entity.pdbx_description
1 polymer ?
#
loop_
_entity_poly.entity_id
_entity_poly.type
_entity_poly.pdbx_seq_one_letter_code
_entity_poly.pdbx_strand_id
1 'polypeptide(L)' 'EQRAELQALFETAMGSKQPVIEDLVISIISSKSFEQVYTLEGKEGLRQEIINRINQLLPTQLVMYVYFNEFVVQ' A
#
# COMPACT_ATOMS: atom_id res chain seq x y z
N GLU A 1 28.87 -1.11 -0.10
CA GLU A 1 28.67 0.35 -0.30
C GLU A 1 27.55 0.65 -1.28
N GLN A 2 27.63 0.24 -2.55
CA GLN A 2 26.62 0.55 -3.59
C GLN A 2 25.16 0.16 -3.26
N ARG A 3 24.91 -0.96 -2.56
CA ARG A 3 23.56 -1.36 -2.14
C ARG A 3 22.96 -0.44 -1.06
N ALA A 4 23.79 0.02 -0.12
CA ALA A 4 23.34 0.89 0.96
C ALA A 4 22.97 2.28 0.41
N GLU A 5 23.75 2.77 -0.56
CA GLU A 5 23.49 4.03 -1.25
C GLU A 5 22.17 4.00 -2.05
N LEU A 6 21.94 2.92 -2.82
CA LEU A 6 20.67 2.71 -3.52
C LEU A 6 19.48 2.67 -2.55
N GLN A 7 19.64 2.06 -1.39
CA GLN A 7 18.61 1.98 -0.38
C GLN A 7 18.30 3.35 0.24
N ALA A 8 19.31 4.15 0.57
CA ALA A 8 19.13 5.50 1.11
C ALA A 8 18.44 6.45 0.11
N LEU A 9 18.78 6.34 -1.19
CA LEU A 9 18.12 7.08 -2.26
C LEU A 9 16.64 6.69 -2.38
N PHE A 10 16.34 5.39 -2.31
CA PHE A 10 14.99 4.89 -2.33
C PHE A 10 14.17 5.38 -1.13
N GLU A 11 14.71 5.28 0.08
CA GLU A 11 14.06 5.75 1.32
C GLU A 11 13.74 7.25 1.24
N THR A 12 14.69 8.05 0.76
CA THR A 12 14.47 9.50 0.55
C THR A 12 13.36 9.76 -0.48
N ALA A 13 13.36 9.02 -1.59
CA ALA A 13 12.35 9.15 -2.63
C ALA A 13 10.95 8.69 -2.19
N MET A 14 10.87 7.72 -1.28
CA MET A 14 9.61 7.20 -0.72
C MET A 14 9.08 8.04 0.44
N GLY A 15 9.95 8.67 1.23
CA GLY A 15 9.56 9.50 2.37
C GLY A 15 8.61 10.65 1.98
N SER A 16 8.81 11.28 0.82
CA SER A 16 7.91 12.32 0.32
C SER A 16 6.59 11.78 -0.26
N LYS A 17 6.52 10.49 -0.59
CA LYS A 17 5.35 9.83 -1.17
C LYS A 17 4.45 9.20 -0.11
N GLN A 18 5.00 8.92 1.07
CA GLN A 18 4.29 8.26 2.16
C GLN A 18 2.94 8.93 2.50
N PRO A 19 2.82 10.26 2.64
CA PRO A 19 1.53 10.88 2.97
C PRO A 19 0.45 10.64 1.90
N VAL A 20 0.83 10.63 0.63
CA VAL A 20 -0.12 10.41 -0.48
C VAL A 20 -0.53 8.94 -0.57
N ILE A 21 0.39 8.02 -0.26
CA ILE A 21 0.09 6.59 -0.17
C ILE A 21 -0.88 6.32 1.00
N GLU A 22 -0.63 6.93 2.16
CA GLU A 22 -1.50 6.79 3.33
C GLU A 22 -2.92 7.31 3.05
N ASP A 23 -3.04 8.50 2.45
CA ASP A 23 -4.33 9.07 2.06
C ASP A 23 -5.08 8.18 1.06
N LEU A 24 -4.38 7.65 0.05
CA LEU A 24 -4.93 6.70 -0.90
C LEU A 24 -5.46 5.44 -0.22
N VAL A 25 -4.69 4.84 0.69
CA VAL A 25 -5.08 3.63 1.43
C VAL A 25 -6.30 3.90 2.31
N ILE A 26 -6.34 5.03 3.01
CA ILE A 26 -7.50 5.46 3.82
C ILE A 26 -8.74 5.60 2.95
N SER A 27 -8.61 6.25 1.78
CA SER A 27 -9.71 6.43 0.83
C SER A 27 -10.25 5.09 0.31
N ILE A 28 -9.36 4.16 -0.04
CA ILE A 28 -9.76 2.81 -0.47
C ILE A 28 -10.52 2.11 0.65
N ILE A 29 -9.98 2.07 1.87
CA ILE A 29 -10.59 1.35 3.00
C ILE A 29 -11.93 1.97 3.39
N SER A 30 -12.02 3.30 3.43
CA SER A 30 -13.24 4.04 3.76
C SER A 30 -14.40 3.78 2.80
N SER A 31 -14.11 3.30 1.59
CA SER A 31 -15.12 2.95 0.59
C SER A 31 -15.64 1.51 0.70
N LYS A 32 -15.09 0.67 1.59
CA LYS A 32 -15.45 -0.75 1.69
C LYS A 32 -16.48 -1.02 2.77
N SER A 33 -17.33 -2.02 2.52
CA SER A 33 -18.19 -2.61 3.54
C SER A 33 -17.41 -3.61 4.40
N PHE A 34 -17.98 -3.95 5.57
CA PHE A 34 -17.42 -4.98 6.46
C PHE A 34 -17.15 -6.31 5.74
N GLU A 35 -18.13 -6.79 4.96
CA GLU A 35 -18.04 -8.06 4.25
C GLU A 35 -16.88 -8.09 3.23
N GLN A 36 -16.60 -6.95 2.61
CA GLN A 36 -15.53 -6.77 1.63
C GLN A 36 -14.12 -6.80 2.23
N VAL A 37 -13.99 -6.67 3.55
CA VAL A 37 -12.68 -6.62 4.22
C VAL A 37 -12.50 -7.71 5.27
N TYR A 38 -13.58 -8.34 5.74
CA TYR A 38 -13.52 -9.34 6.80
C TYR A 38 -13.13 -10.73 6.29
N THR A 39 -13.59 -11.12 5.10
CA THR A 39 -13.31 -12.43 4.50
C THR A 39 -11.89 -12.53 3.96
N LEU A 40 -11.37 -13.76 3.82
CA LEU A 40 -10.04 -13.99 3.23
C LEU A 40 -9.96 -13.43 1.79
N GLU A 41 -10.99 -13.70 0.99
CA GLU A 41 -11.11 -13.21 -0.38
C GLU A 41 -11.18 -11.67 -0.42
N GLY A 42 -11.96 -11.07 0.47
CA GLY A 42 -12.05 -9.61 0.60
C GLY A 42 -10.70 -8.96 0.94
N LYS A 43 -9.95 -9.57 1.87
CA LYS A 43 -8.58 -9.11 2.22
C LYS A 43 -7.60 -9.24 1.07
N GLU A 44 -7.68 -10.32 0.29
CA GLU A 44 -6.88 -10.47 -0.92
C GLU A 44 -7.24 -9.40 -1.95
N GLY A 45 -8.52 -9.22 -2.23
CA GLY A 45 -9.02 -8.17 -3.13
C GLY A 45 -8.56 -6.78 -2.70
N LEU A 46 -8.63 -6.46 -1.40
CA LEU A 46 -8.14 -5.19 -0.85
C LEU A 46 -6.64 -5.02 -1.06
N ARG A 47 -5.83 -6.06 -0.84
CA ARG A 47 -4.37 -6.00 -1.10
C ARG A 47 -4.08 -5.75 -2.56
N GLN A 48 -4.74 -6.47 -3.47
CA GLN A 48 -4.57 -6.26 -4.92
C GLN A 48 -4.99 -4.87 -5.36
N GLU A 49 -6.10 -4.35 -4.84
CA GLU A 49 -6.57 -2.99 -5.13
C GLU A 49 -5.56 -1.93 -4.66
N ILE A 50 -5.04 -2.06 -3.43
CA ILE A 50 -4.01 -1.15 -2.91
C ILE A 50 -2.76 -1.19 -3.77
N ILE A 51 -2.25 -2.39 -4.11
CA ILE A 51 -1.07 -2.55 -4.99
C ILE A 51 -1.29 -1.84 -6.32
N ASN A 52 -2.42 -2.10 -6.98
CA ASN A 52 -2.73 -1.53 -8.29
C ASN A 52 -2.83 0.00 -8.24
N ARG A 53 -3.49 0.55 -7.22
CA ARG A 53 -3.67 1.99 -7.05
C ARG A 53 -2.35 2.70 -6.71
N ILE A 54 -1.52 2.12 -5.85
CA ILE A 54 -0.20 2.69 -5.54
C ILE A 54 0.71 2.65 -6.79
N ASN A 55 0.70 1.56 -7.55
CA ASN A 55 1.49 1.46 -8.78
C ASN A 55 1.05 2.47 -9.86
N GLN A 56 -0.24 2.78 -9.94
CA GLN A 56 -0.75 3.86 -10.81
C GLN A 56 -0.26 5.25 -10.35
N LEU A 57 -0.19 5.46 -9.03
CA LEU A 57 0.30 6.70 -8.44
C LEU A 57 1.83 6.86 -8.60
N LEU A 58 2.58 5.74 -8.54
CA LEU A 58 4.03 5.69 -8.51
C LEU A 58 4.62 4.97 -9.74
N PRO A 59 4.52 5.54 -10.95
CA PRO A 59 4.93 4.84 -12.18
C PRO A 59 6.41 4.48 -12.24
N THR A 60 7.25 5.11 -11.42
CA THR A 60 8.71 4.87 -11.36
C THR A 60 9.12 3.90 -10.25
N GLN A 61 8.23 3.52 -9.33
CA GLN A 61 8.49 2.57 -8.25
C GLN A 61 7.39 1.51 -8.23
N LEU A 62 7.76 0.24 -8.47
CA LEU A 62 6.80 -0.86 -8.46
C LEU A 62 6.65 -1.46 -7.06
N VAL A 63 5.45 -1.37 -6.50
CA VAL A 63 5.02 -2.13 -5.33
C VAL A 63 4.63 -3.54 -5.77
N MET A 64 5.33 -4.53 -5.22
CA MET A 64 5.08 -5.95 -5.52
C MET A 64 4.13 -6.61 -4.53
N TYR A 65 4.19 -6.22 -3.25
CA TYR A 65 3.42 -6.85 -2.18
C TYR A 65 2.97 -5.81 -1.15
N VAL A 66 1.79 -6.04 -0.59
CA VAL A 66 1.24 -5.32 0.55
C VAL A 66 0.87 -6.35 1.61
N TYR A 67 1.31 -6.12 2.85
CA TYR A 67 1.03 -7.00 3.98
C TYR A 67 0.24 -6.23 5.03
N PHE A 68 -0.82 -6.86 5.56
CA PHE A 68 -1.52 -6.34 6.73
C PHE A 68 -0.90 -6.98 7.96
N ASN A 69 -0.19 -6.18 8.76
CA ASN A 69 0.40 -6.66 10.01
C ASN A 69 -0.67 -6.96 11.05
N GLU A 70 -1.67 -6.10 11.12
CA GLU A 70 -2.80 -6.22 12.04
C GLU A 70 -4.10 -5.95 11.28
N PHE A 71 -5.15 -6.67 11.66
CA PHE A 71 -6.47 -6.50 11.08
C PHE A 71 -7.51 -6.68 12.18
N VAL A 72 -8.03 -5.57 12.69
CA VAL A 72 -9.01 -5.52 13.78
C VAL A 72 -10.31 -4.95 13.24
N VAL A 73 -11.42 -5.59 13.56
CA VAL A 73 -12.76 -5.05 13.30
C VAL A 73 -13.54 -5.06 14.61
N GLN A 74 -14.23 -3.96 14.92
CA GLN A 74 -15.00 -3.74 16.15
C GLN A 74 -16.45 -3.43 15.81
#